data_AF-H5ZVH9-F1
#
_entry.id   AF-H5ZVH9-F1
#
_cell.length_a   1.000
_cell.length_b   1.000
_cell.length_c   1.000
_cell.angle_alpha   90.00
_cell.angle_beta   90.00
_cell.angle_gamma   90.00
#
_symmetry.space_group_name_H-M   'P 1'
#
loop_
_entity.id
_entity.type
_entity.pdbx_description
1 polymer ?
#
loop_
_entity_poly.entity_id
_entity_poly.type
_entity_poly.pdbx_seq_one_letter_code
_entity_poly.pdbx_strand_id
1 'polypeptide(L)' 'TDLVPLALPHTTCQDVTLQGYFIKKGTTVFPLLTSVLYDENEWESPHKFTKPL' A
#
# COMPACT_ATOMS: atom_id res chain seq x y z
N THR A 1 -9.30 -8.09 -10.48
CA THR A 1 -7.83 -8.23 -10.50
C THR A 1 -7.22 -6.87 -10.31
N ASP A 2 -6.26 -6.76 -9.41
CA ASP A 2 -5.46 -5.55 -9.21
C ASP A 2 -4.46 -5.41 -10.36
N LEU A 3 -4.44 -4.24 -11.02
CA LEU A 3 -3.63 -3.99 -12.20
C LEU A 3 -2.19 -3.60 -11.85
N VAL A 4 -1.98 -2.91 -10.72
CA VAL A 4 -0.66 -2.39 -10.32
C VAL A 4 -0.47 -2.64 -8.82
N PRO A 5 -0.25 -3.90 -8.42
CA PRO A 5 -0.28 -4.31 -7.01
C PRO A 5 0.79 -3.66 -6.13
N LEU A 6 1.87 -3.15 -6.74
CA LEU A 6 3.02 -2.55 -6.03
C LEU A 6 3.21 -1.05 -6.29
N ALA A 7 2.23 -0.38 -6.91
CA ALA A 7 2.37 0.99 -7.42
C ALA A 7 3.66 1.18 -8.26
N LEU A 8 4.14 2.42 -8.36
CA LEU A 8 5.49 2.72 -8.80
C LEU A 8 6.43 2.72 -7.58
N PRO A 9 7.70 2.34 -7.72
CA PRO A 9 8.66 2.47 -6.64
C PRO A 9 8.83 3.94 -6.23
N HIS A 10 8.84 4.19 -4.92
CA HIS A 10 9.15 5.49 -4.34
C HIS A 10 10.52 5.45 -3.65
N THR A 11 11.06 6.61 -3.30
CA THR A 11 12.29 6.72 -2.51
C THR A 11 12.10 7.73 -1.38
N THR A 12 12.57 7.40 -0.18
CA THR A 12 12.50 8.33 0.97
C THR A 12 13.36 9.57 0.72
N CYS A 13 12.79 10.76 0.90
CA CYS A 13 13.50 12.04 0.71
C CYS A 13 14.37 12.44 1.92
N GLN A 14 14.12 11.82 3.08
CA GLN A 14 14.82 12.02 4.34
C GLN A 14 14.78 10.75 5.20
N ASP A 15 15.56 10.73 6.27
CA ASP A 15 15.47 9.69 7.29
C ASP A 15 14.09 9.77 7.97
N VAL A 16 13.46 8.63 8.24
CA VAL A 16 12.13 8.56 8.84
C VAL A 16 12.04 7.38 9.79
N THR A 17 11.27 7.52 10.87
CA THR A 17 10.85 6.39 11.70
C THR A 17 9.40 6.04 11.38
N LEU A 18 9.16 4.81 10.94
CA LEU A 18 7.81 4.31 10.62
C LEU A 18 7.52 3.08 11.48
N GLN A 19 6.43 3.10 12.25
CA GLN A 19 6.04 2.00 13.15
C GLN A 19 7.19 1.56 14.10
N GLY A 20 8.02 2.51 14.56
CA GLY A 20 9.18 2.24 15.40
C GLY A 20 10.46 1.81 14.66
N TYR A 21 10.39 1.56 13.35
CA TYR A 21 11.55 1.20 12.54
C TYR A 21 12.21 2.43 11.93
N PHE A 22 13.53 2.53 12.07
CA PHE A 22 14.32 3.57 11.40
C PHE A 22 14.57 3.20 9.93
N ILE A 23 14.24 4.12 9.03
CA ILE A 23 14.41 3.98 7.58
C ILE A 23 15.27 5.16 7.10
N LYS A 24 16.40 4.83 6.48
CA LYS A 24 17.35 5.83 5.97
C LYS A 24 16.81 6.54 4.73
N LYS A 25 17.16 7.81 4.56
CA LYS A 25 17.03 8.58 3.31
C LYS A 25 17.59 7.79 2.13
N GLY A 26 16.89 7.83 1.01
CA GLY A 26 17.28 7.10 -0.19
C GLY A 26 16.81 5.64 -0.21
N THR A 27 16.05 5.19 0.79
CA THR A 27 15.48 3.84 0.78
C THR A 27 14.36 3.76 -0.25
N THR A 28 14.43 2.76 -1.14
CA THR A 28 13.33 2.44 -2.06
C THR A 28 12.18 1.81 -1.30
N VAL A 29 10.97 2.29 -1.56
CA VAL A 29 9.72 1.83 -0.96
C VAL A 29 8.83 1.29 -2.07
N PHE A 30 8.32 0.08 -1.88
CA PHE A 30 7.31 -0.54 -2.74
C PHE A 30 5.97 -0.57 -1.99
N PRO A 31 5.01 0.29 -2.34
CA PRO A 31 3.69 0.27 -1.70
C PRO A 31 2.92 -0.98 -2.14
N LEU A 32 2.62 -1.90 -1.22
CA LEU A 32 1.77 -3.05 -1.51
C LEU A 32 0.29 -2.63 -1.54
N LEU A 33 -0.16 -2.07 -2.68
CA LEU A 33 -1.54 -1.59 -2.83
C LEU A 33 -2.56 -2.70 -2.64
N THR A 34 -2.27 -3.91 -3.12
CA THR A 34 -3.16 -5.06 -2.99
C THR A 34 -3.54 -5.34 -1.53
N SER A 35 -2.63 -5.15 -0.56
CA SER A 35 -2.98 -5.41 0.84
C SER A 35 -4.03 -4.44 1.36
N VAL A 36 -4.00 -3.18 0.91
CA VAL A 36 -4.97 -2.15 1.30
C VAL A 36 -6.29 -2.31 0.53
N LEU A 37 -6.20 -2.58 -0.77
CA LEU A 37 -7.38 -2.77 -1.63
C LEU A 37 -8.20 -4.00 -1.25
N TYR A 38 -7.58 -4.99 -0.59
CA TYR A 38 -8.25 -6.20 -0.13
C TYR A 38 -8.37 -6.31 1.41
N ASP A 39 -8.17 -5.23 2.16
CA ASP A 39 -8.29 -5.25 3.62
C ASP A 39 -9.76 -5.43 4.05
N GLU A 40 -10.04 -6.51 4.79
CA GLU A 40 -11.38 -6.82 5.31
C GLU A 40 -11.82 -5.90 6.46
N ASN A 41 -10.90 -5.15 7.07
CA ASN A 41 -11.24 -4.14 8.08
C ASN A 41 -11.70 -2.83 7.45
N GLU A 42 -11.26 -2.54 6.21
CA GLU A 42 -11.58 -1.31 5.49
C GLU A 42 -12.76 -1.50 4.52
N TRP A 43 -12.95 -2.71 3.99
CA TRP A 43 -13.97 -3.02 3.00
C TRP A 43 -14.87 -4.17 3.47
N GLU A 44 -16.19 -4.06 3.28
CA GLU A 44 -17.16 -5.10 3.66
C GLU A 44 -17.03 -6.39 2.83
N SER A 45 -16.64 -6.28 1.55
CA SER A 45 -16.47 -7.42 0.65
C SER A 45 -15.36 -7.16 -0.37
N PRO A 46 -14.09 -7.06 0.08
CA PRO A 46 -12.95 -6.64 -0.74
C PRO A 46 -12.73 -7.54 -1.97
N HIS A 47 -13.10 -8.82 -1.86
CA HIS A 47 -12.93 -9.81 -2.93
C HIS A 47 -14.11 -9.86 -3.92
N LYS A 48 -15.13 -9.01 -3.78
CA LYS A 48 -16.28 -8.97 -4.67
C LYS A 48 -16.40 -7.61 -5.34
N PHE A 49 -16.74 -7.62 -6.63
CA PHE A 49 -17.12 -6.40 -7.31
C PHE A 49 -18.53 -5.99 -6.87
N THR A 50 -18.63 -4.86 -6.16
CA THR A 50 -19.90 -4.24 -5.81
C THR A 50 -20.16 -3.11 -6.80
N LYS A 51 -21.22 -3.25 -7.61
CA LYS A 51 -21.68 -2.14 -8.44
C LYS A 51 -22.27 -1.05 -7.53
N PRO A 52 -21.96 0.24 -7.73
CA PRO A 52 -22.82 1.30 -7.21
C PRO A 52 -24.16 1.16 -7.92
N LEU A 53 -25.26 1.06 -7.16
CA LEU A 53 -26.62 1.16 -7.71
C LEU A 53 -26.87 2.58 -8.21
#